data_AF-A0A484GGW4-F1
#
_entry.id   AF-A0A484GGW4-F1
#
_cell.length_a   1.000
_cell.length_b   1.000
_cell.length_c   1.000
_cell.angle_alpha   90.00
_cell.angle_beta   90.00
_cell.angle_gamma   90.00
#
_symmetry.space_group_name_H-M   'P 1'
#
loop_
_entity.id
_entity.type
_entity.pdbx_description
1 polymer ?
#
loop_
_entity_poly.entity_id
_entity_poly.type
_entity_poly.pdbx_seq_one_letter_code
_entity_poly.pdbx_strand_id
1 'polypeptide(L)'
;HFLIPASCFILLLGSESITRHGSLAHRVLHSFCNRCRVQSFHASVSDPRVYGITLHCLYAGTMCSMVVEEVIIRDVGEEAMKEHKVIQSGSTK
;
A
#
# COMPACT_ATOMS: atom_id res chain seq x y z
N HIS A 1 2.19 -4.15 3.67
CA HIS A 1 1.21 -3.21 3.10
C HIS A 1 0.36 -3.97 2.10
N PHE A 2 -0.81 -3.48 1.73
CA PHE A 2 -1.61 -4.04 0.62
C PHE A 2 -1.88 -2.94 -0.41
N LEU A 3 -2.08 -3.32 -1.67
CA LEU A 3 -2.29 -2.37 -2.76
C LEU A 3 -3.79 -2.16 -3.01
N ILE A 4 -4.17 -0.92 -3.29
CA ILE A 4 -5.51 -0.57 -3.77
C ILE A 4 -5.43 0.30 -5.03
N PRO A 5 -6.45 0.27 -5.91
CA PRO A 5 -6.57 1.24 -6.99
C PRO A 5 -6.71 2.66 -6.45
N ALA A 6 -6.14 3.63 -7.16
CA ALA A 6 -6.25 5.06 -6.86
C ALA A 6 -7.71 5.54 -6.87
N SER A 7 -8.57 4.93 -7.69
CA SER A 7 -10.01 5.21 -7.69
C SER A 7 -10.73 4.85 -6.38
N CYS A 8 -10.12 3.99 -5.55
CA CYS A 8 -10.63 3.60 -4.24
C CYS A 8 -9.97 4.37 -3.09
N PHE A 9 -9.08 5.32 -3.37
CA PHE A 9 -8.36 6.10 -2.37
C PHE A 9 -8.81 7.57 -2.41
N ILE A 10 -9.20 8.09 -1.26
CA ILE A 10 -9.50 9.52 -1.07
C ILE A 10 -8.77 9.98 0.19
N LEU A 11 -7.89 10.98 0.04
CA LEU A 11 -7.25 11.65 1.18
C LEU A 11 -8.18 12.74 1.71
N LEU A 12 -8.82 12.51 2.86
CA LEU A 12 -9.76 13.46 3.44
C LEU A 12 -9.05 14.65 4.10
N LEU A 13 -7.95 14.41 4.82
CA LEU A 13 -7.24 15.41 5.63
C LEU A 13 -5.74 15.10 5.76
N GLY A 14 -4.96 16.08 6.21
CA GLY A 14 -3.57 15.88 6.63
C GLY A 14 -2.53 15.94 5.52
N SER A 15 -2.94 16.33 4.30
CA SER A 15 -2.05 16.45 3.13
C SER A 15 -0.85 17.37 3.38
N GLU A 16 -1.04 18.44 4.13
CA GLU A 16 -0.04 19.43 4.53
C GLU A 16 0.99 18.88 5.52
N SER A 17 0.62 17.79 6.22
CA SER A 17 1.49 17.12 7.18
C SER A 17 2.24 15.92 6.56
N ILE A 18 2.05 15.64 5.27
CA ILE A 18 2.78 14.57 4.57
C ILE A 18 4.06 15.12 3.95
N THR A 19 5.20 14.61 4.37
CA THR A 19 6.50 14.88 3.76
C THR A 19 6.95 13.68 2.95
N ARG A 20 7.44 13.98 1.75
CA ARG A 20 8.00 13.02 0.81
C ARG A 20 9.52 13.09 0.88
N HIS A 21 10.15 12.03 1.36
CA HIS A 21 11.60 11.88 1.28
C HIS A 21 11.91 10.91 0.14
N GLY A 22 12.65 11.40 -0.86
CA GLY A 22 13.12 10.61 -1.99
C GLY A 22 14.64 10.63 -2.03
N SER A 23 15.26 9.46 -2.13
CA SER A 23 16.66 9.37 -2.57
C SER A 23 16.66 9.28 -4.09
N LEU A 24 17.28 10.26 -4.76
CA LEU A 24 17.45 10.23 -6.23
C LEU A 24 18.13 8.94 -6.70
N ALA A 25 18.97 8.34 -5.85
CA ALA A 25 19.71 7.13 -6.17
C ALA A 25 18.85 5.86 -6.22
N HIS A 26 17.77 5.79 -5.43
CA HIS A 26 17.02 4.54 -5.25
C HIS A 26 15.65 4.50 -5.93
N ARG A 27 15.22 5.57 -6.64
CA ARG A 27 13.86 5.69 -7.20
C ARG A 27 12.76 5.33 -6.19
N VAL A 28 13.03 5.52 -4.90
CA VAL A 28 12.06 5.27 -3.85
C VAL A 28 11.65 6.60 -3.26
N LEU A 29 10.37 6.90 -3.40
CA LEU A 29 9.72 8.03 -2.76
C LEU A 29 8.84 7.50 -1.64
N HIS A 30 9.32 7.64 -0.41
CA HIS A 30 8.51 7.33 0.75
C HIS A 30 7.81 8.60 1.25
N SER A 31 6.55 8.46 1.61
CA SER A 31 5.73 9.53 2.17
C SER A 31 5.46 9.22 3.64
N PHE A 32 5.72 10.17 4.54
CA PHE A 32 5.51 10.00 5.98
C PHE A 32 4.84 11.24 6.57
N CYS A 33 4.10 11.08 7.67
CA CYS A 33 3.65 12.22 8.46
C CYS A 33 4.86 12.92 9.11
N ASN A 34 5.01 14.22 8.91
CA ASN A 34 6.12 15.00 9.47
C ASN A 34 6.07 15.12 11.00
N ARG A 35 4.89 14.92 11.61
CA ARG A 35 4.70 15.01 13.07
C ARG A 35 4.99 13.70 13.77
N CYS A 36 4.39 12.60 13.31
CA CYS A 36 4.49 11.29 13.98
C CYS A 36 5.36 10.26 13.24
N ARG A 37 5.90 10.60 12.07
CA ARG A 37 6.77 9.75 11.23
C ARG A 37 6.12 8.46 10.70
N VAL A 38 4.84 8.25 10.96
CA VAL A 38 4.07 7.12 10.43
C VAL A 38 3.85 7.27 8.93
N GLN A 39 4.06 6.18 8.19
CA GLN A 39 3.65 6.01 6.80
C GLN A 39 2.31 5.29 6.75
N SER A 40 1.21 6.03 6.68
CA SER A 40 -0.14 5.44 6.59
C SER A 40 -0.44 4.90 5.18
N PHE A 41 0.08 5.56 4.14
CA PHE A 41 -0.03 5.14 2.76
C PHE A 41 1.17 5.62 1.92
N HIS A 42 1.33 5.09 0.71
CA HIS A 42 2.23 5.63 -0.31
C HIS A 42 1.68 5.42 -1.72
N ALA A 43 2.01 6.32 -2.64
CA ALA A 43 1.81 6.09 -4.07
C ALA A 43 2.93 5.17 -4.58
N SER A 44 2.59 4.18 -5.40
CA SER A 44 3.62 3.38 -6.06
C SER A 44 4.38 4.23 -7.07
N VAL A 45 5.70 4.10 -7.10
CA VAL A 45 6.56 4.77 -8.09
C VAL A 45 6.45 4.09 -9.45
N SER A 46 6.20 2.77 -9.49
CA SER A 46 6.10 1.98 -10.73
C SER A 46 4.73 2.04 -11.40
N ASP A 47 3.66 2.19 -10.62
CA ASP A 47 2.30 2.36 -11.15
C ASP A 47 1.57 3.50 -10.39
N PRO A 48 1.37 4.67 -11.02
CA PRO A 48 0.69 5.80 -10.38
C PRO A 48 -0.80 5.54 -10.11
N ARG A 49 -1.38 4.45 -10.62
CA ARG A 49 -2.77 4.06 -10.38
C ARG A 49 -2.96 3.25 -9.11
N VAL A 50 -1.91 2.94 -8.36
CA VAL A 50 -2.02 2.15 -7.13
C VAL A 50 -1.42 2.86 -5.91
N TYR A 51 -2.07 2.64 -4.78
CA TYR A 51 -1.57 3.05 -3.46
C TYR A 51 -1.30 1.83 -2.60
N GLY A 52 -0.18 1.85 -1.88
CA GLY A 52 0.09 0.91 -0.81
C GLY A 52 -0.41 1.45 0.52
N ILE A 53 -1.25 0.68 1.21
CA ILE A 53 -1.86 1.02 2.50
C ILE A 53 -1.16 0.24 3.62
N THR A 54 -0.78 0.95 4.68
CA THR A 54 -0.18 0.35 5.85
C THR A 54 -1.26 -0.21 6.76
N LEU A 55 -1.24 -1.53 6.89
CA LEU A 55 -2.25 -2.32 7.59
C LEU A 55 -2.43 -1.92 9.06
N HIS A 56 -1.32 -1.65 9.74
CA HIS A 56 -1.30 -1.23 11.15
C HIS A 56 -1.88 0.18 11.38
N CYS A 57 -2.18 0.93 10.31
CA CYS A 57 -2.79 2.26 10.38
C CYS A 57 -4.30 2.24 10.15
N LEU A 58 -4.90 1.07 9.88
CA LEU A 58 -6.35 0.94 9.74
C LEU A 58 -7.05 0.98 11.10
N TYR A 59 -8.22 1.60 11.14
CA TYR A 59 -9.04 1.66 12.34
C TYR A 59 -9.52 0.25 12.74
N ALA A 60 -9.46 -0.07 14.03
CA ALA A 60 -9.89 -1.35 14.55
C ALA A 60 -11.36 -1.64 14.18
N GLY A 61 -11.65 -2.85 13.71
CA GLY A 61 -12.99 -3.23 13.24
C GLY A 61 -13.31 -2.88 11.79
N THR A 62 -12.40 -2.21 11.05
CA THR A 62 -12.58 -1.98 9.59
C THR A 62 -12.32 -3.25 8.77
N MET A 63 -11.57 -4.20 9.31
CA MET A 63 -11.23 -5.47 8.65
C MET A 63 -11.84 -6.65 9.39
N CYS A 64 -12.48 -7.55 8.64
CA CYS A 64 -13.07 -8.77 9.20
C CYS A 64 -12.07 -9.94 9.27
N SER A 65 -11.09 -10.00 8.36
CA SER A 65 -10.08 -11.07 8.30
C SER A 65 -8.85 -10.61 7.53
N MET A 66 -7.68 -11.16 7.88
CA MET A 66 -6.38 -10.81 7.33
C MET A 66 -5.51 -12.06 7.18
N VAL A 67 -4.97 -12.27 5.98
CA VAL A 67 -3.95 -13.27 5.69
C VAL A 67 -2.72 -12.52 5.19
N VAL A 68 -1.57 -12.77 5.81
CA VAL A 68 -0.29 -12.14 5.44
C VAL A 68 0.60 -13.21 4.84
N GLU A 69 0.97 -13.00 3.59
CA GLU A 69 1.92 -13.86 2.87
C GLU A 69 3.21 -13.08 2.62
N GLU A 70 4.34 -13.75 2.80
CA GLU A 70 5.63 -13.18 2.46
C GLU A 70 5.87 -13.30 0.95
N VAL A 71 5.90 -12.17 0.26
CA VAL A 71 6.18 -12.13 -1.17
C VAL A 71 7.67 -11.88 -1.35
N ILE A 72 8.41 -12.91 -1.74
CA ILE A 72 9.80 -12.77 -2.14
C ILE A 72 9.82 -12.29 -3.60
N ILE A 73 9.98 -10.98 -3.80
CA ILE A 73 10.28 -10.42 -5.11
C ILE A 73 11.75 -10.70 -5.38
N ARG A 74 12.04 -11.78 -6.12
CA ARG A 74 13.38 -12.02 -6.65
C ARG A 74 13.65 -10.92 -7.69
N ASP A 75 14.76 -10.20 -7.56
CA ASP A 75 15.28 -9.30 -8.60
C ASP A 75 15.47 -10.12 -9.89
N VAL A 76 14.43 -10.15 -10.71
CA VAL A 76 14.44 -10.62 -12.07
C VAL A 76 13.99 -9.40 -12.84
N GLY A 77 14.87 -8.89 -13.71
CA GLY A 77 14.61 -7.70 -14.50
C GLY A 77 13.19 -7.70 -15.04
N GLU A 78 12.48 -6.60 -14.77
CA GLU A 78 11.20 -6.18 -15.36
C GLU A 78 10.42 -7.32 -16.04
N GLU A 79 9.72 -8.21 -15.32
CA GLU A 79 8.51 -8.92 -15.79
C GLU A 79 7.96 -9.86 -14.69
N ALA A 80 7.10 -9.36 -13.80
CA ALA A 80 6.22 -10.21 -13.01
C ALA A 80 5.02 -9.43 -12.44
N MET A 81 4.15 -8.92 -13.33
CA MET A 81 2.76 -8.61 -12.98
C MET A 81 1.87 -9.73 -13.52
N LYS A 82 1.73 -10.81 -12.74
CA LYS A 82 0.74 -11.90 -12.86
C LYS A 82 0.84 -12.66 -11.53
N GLU A 83 -0.19 -12.93 -10.76
CA GLU A 83 -1.60 -13.16 -11.04
C GLU A 83 -2.34 -13.03 -9.71
N HIS A 84 -3.45 -12.28 -9.67
CA HIS A 84 -4.33 -12.25 -8.50
C HIS A 84 -5.12 -13.56 -8.44
N LYS A 85 -5.12 -14.26 -7.30
CA LYS A 85 -6.20 -15.20 -6.96
C LYS A 85 -6.98 -14.65 -5.78
N VAL A 86 -8.11 -14.01 -6.10
CA VAL A 86 -9.19 -13.75 -5.15
C VAL A 86 -9.65 -15.09 -4.61
N ILE A 87 -9.36 -15.39 -3.34
CA ILE A 87 -10.01 -16.51 -2.65
C ILE A 87 -11.37 -15.99 -2.19
N GLN A 88 -12.40 -16.27 -3.01
CA GLN A 88 -13.75 -16.39 -2.51
C GLN A 88 -13.82 -17.60 -1.60
N SER A 89 -14.27 -17.42 -0.37
CA SER A 89 -15.00 -18.46 0.34
C SER A 89 -16.27 -17.85 0.93
N GLY A 90 -17.36 -18.05 0.21
CA GLY A 90 -18.65 -18.17 0.86
C GLY A 90 -18.70 -19.51 1.59
N SER A 91 -19.26 -19.53 2.78
CA SER A 91 -20.22 -20.57 3.13
C SER A 91 -21.10 -20.10 4.28
N THR A 92 -22.37 -19.95 3.95
CA THR A 92 -23.51 -19.90 4.84
C THR A 92 -23.60 -21.17 5.67
N LYS A 93 -23.77 -21.04 7.00
CA LYS A 93 -24.88 -21.58 7.78
C LYS A 93 -24.75 -21.16 9.24
#